data_AF-A0A9Q1GN82-F1
#
_entry.id   AF-A0A9Q1GN82-F1
#
_cell.length_a   1.000
_cell.length_b   1.000
_cell.length_c   1.000
_cell.angle_alpha   90.00
_cell.angle_beta   90.00
_cell.angle_gamma   90.00
#
_symmetry.space_group_name_H-M   'P 1'
#
loop_
_entity.id
_entity.type
_entity.pdbx_description
1 polymer ?
#
loop_
_entity_poly.entity_id
_entity_poly.type
_entity_poly.pdbx_seq_one_letter_code
_entity_poly.pdbx_strand_id
1 'polypeptide(L)'
;MHSKRNIADEKELLYLHLQSLSSELSIVFPPRSVASKDINDRHLTNFPALIFTALVTSTLFLRSHMHKDSMTKGGIYMGAIFFAQIQILFNGFAELSLTIIKLPVFYKQRDLRFFPTWAYAIPSWILRPPIAIIETAIWVVLTYYIIGYDPNFGRFIKHYLVLLAIHQMASALFMFNAGLGRNMILGNTFGTGALVLLIVLGGFIINVKKWWIWGHWISPLMYGHNALSVNEFLGHSWSKKLFENTTALGIQVLRSRGVFTQAHWYWIELGGLVGYVFLLNGFYTLALTYLSGRGAEIRLSSDVNAETRKMFVEEIMELVELTNLRDALVGLPGVNGLSIEQWKRLTIPVELVANPPIIFMDEPTSGVDARAAAIVMRTVRNTVNTGRTIVCTIHQPSIDIFDEHIHQIQNIKEGYNPVTWMLEVNSIAQEAALGVDFA
;
A
#
# COMPACT_ATOMS: atom_id res chain seq x y z
N MET A 1 36.09 6.89 37.00
CA MET A 1 35.84 6.11 35.77
C MET A 1 34.59 6.66 35.10
N HIS A 2 34.76 7.68 34.26
CA HIS A 2 33.69 8.25 33.44
C HIS A 2 33.60 7.47 32.13
N SER A 3 32.49 6.76 31.93
CA SER A 3 32.17 6.12 30.66
C SER A 3 31.79 7.21 29.65
N LYS A 4 32.64 7.39 28.63
CA LYS A 4 32.40 8.22 27.46
C LYS A 4 31.18 7.65 26.72
N ARG A 5 30.02 8.29 26.86
CA ARG A 5 28.91 8.11 25.91
C ARG A 5 29.26 8.81 24.60
N ASN A 6 29.00 8.13 23.50
CA ASN A 6 29.53 8.43 22.18
C ASN A 6 28.76 9.61 21.55
N ILE A 7 29.46 10.69 21.21
CA ILE A 7 28.92 11.94 20.64
C ILE A 7 28.36 11.73 19.20
N ALA A 8 28.50 10.52 18.64
CA ALA A 8 27.91 10.12 17.37
C ALA A 8 26.40 9.83 17.46
N ASP A 9 25.90 9.34 18.61
CA ASP A 9 24.48 8.96 18.78
C ASP A 9 23.54 10.18 18.96
N GLU A 10 24.02 11.26 19.56
CA GLU A 10 23.22 12.49 19.78
C GLU A 10 23.03 13.32 18.50
N LYS A 11 23.96 13.19 17.53
CA LYS A 11 23.92 13.95 16.26
C LYS A 11 23.03 13.28 15.21
N GLU A 12 22.92 11.95 15.24
CA GLU A 12 21.97 11.18 14.46
C GLU A 12 20.53 11.44 14.94
N LEU A 13 20.35 11.62 16.26
CA LEU A 13 19.10 12.05 16.88
C LEU A 13 18.65 13.43 16.38
N LEU A 14 19.55 14.40 16.26
CA LEU A 14 19.24 15.74 15.75
C LEU A 14 18.80 15.74 14.28
N TYR A 15 19.45 14.90 13.46
CA TYR A 15 19.12 14.70 12.05
C TYR A 15 17.78 13.97 11.86
N LEU A 16 17.51 12.95 12.70
CA LEU A 16 16.21 12.28 12.77
C LEU A 16 15.10 13.20 13.28
N HIS A 17 15.42 14.13 14.17
CA HIS A 17 14.50 15.14 14.69
C HIS A 17 14.16 16.18 13.61
N LEU A 18 15.16 16.69 12.89
CA LEU A 18 14.95 17.55 11.72
C LEU A 18 14.16 16.82 10.61
N GLN A 19 14.44 15.53 10.34
CA GLN A 19 13.60 14.71 9.46
C GLN A 19 12.16 14.53 9.98
N SER A 20 11.97 14.42 11.29
CA SER A 20 10.66 14.43 11.95
C SER A 20 9.88 15.70 11.68
N LEU A 21 10.55 16.84 11.58
CA LEU A 21 9.91 18.13 11.33
C LEU A 21 9.51 18.37 9.86
N SER A 22 10.24 17.83 8.86
CA SER A 22 9.72 17.74 7.46
C SER A 22 8.40 17.00 7.44
N SER A 23 8.37 15.96 8.26
CA SER A 23 7.43 14.88 8.13
C SER A 23 6.10 15.28 8.76
N GLU A 24 6.12 15.99 9.89
CA GLU A 24 4.94 16.56 10.53
C GLU A 24 4.25 17.59 9.63
N LEU A 25 4.99 18.37 8.82
CA LEU A 25 4.36 19.38 7.95
C LEU A 25 3.63 18.82 6.75
N SER A 26 4.18 17.77 6.16
CA SER A 26 3.48 17.04 5.11
C SER A 26 2.44 16.05 5.67
N ILE A 27 2.21 16.03 7.00
CA ILE A 27 1.21 15.21 7.70
C ILE A 27 -0.01 16.02 8.17
N VAL A 28 0.04 17.35 8.29
CA VAL A 28 -1.14 18.10 8.76
C VAL A 28 -2.33 17.95 7.80
N PHE A 29 -2.11 17.73 6.50
CA PHE A 29 -3.16 17.24 5.59
C PHE A 29 -2.61 16.41 4.40
N PRO A 30 -2.51 15.07 4.48
CA PRO A 30 -3.12 14.31 3.39
C PRO A 30 -4.61 14.64 3.46
N PRO A 31 -5.31 14.99 2.36
CA PRO A 31 -6.73 15.23 2.46
C PRO A 31 -7.35 13.96 3.04
N ARG A 32 -7.91 14.07 4.26
CA ARG A 32 -8.69 12.99 4.88
C ARG A 32 -9.78 12.51 3.92
N SER A 33 -10.15 13.36 2.96
CA SER A 33 -11.00 13.06 1.81
C SER A 33 -10.39 12.07 0.80
N VAL A 34 -9.11 12.12 0.41
CA VAL A 34 -8.61 11.28 -0.72
C VAL A 34 -8.54 9.80 -0.35
N ALA A 35 -7.92 9.44 0.78
CA ALA A 35 -7.79 8.02 1.14
C ALA A 35 -9.12 7.37 1.60
N SER A 36 -10.02 8.14 2.22
CA SER A 36 -11.36 7.66 2.58
C SER A 36 -12.29 7.58 1.36
N LYS A 37 -12.15 8.53 0.42
CA LYS A 37 -12.85 8.52 -0.87
C LYS A 37 -12.37 7.39 -1.76
N ASP A 38 -11.07 7.10 -1.85
CA ASP A 38 -10.55 5.96 -2.63
C ASP A 38 -11.03 4.60 -2.09
N ILE A 39 -11.17 4.46 -0.76
CA ILE A 39 -11.73 3.25 -0.14
C ILE A 39 -13.22 3.13 -0.46
N ASN A 40 -13.99 4.22 -0.28
CA ASN A 40 -15.42 4.23 -0.60
C ASN A 40 -15.68 4.03 -2.11
N ASP A 41 -14.87 4.64 -2.97
CA ASP A 41 -14.95 4.54 -4.42
C ASP A 41 -14.58 3.13 -4.90
N ARG A 42 -13.63 2.45 -4.24
CA ARG A 42 -13.35 1.04 -4.50
C ARG A 42 -14.56 0.15 -4.19
N HIS A 43 -15.20 0.34 -3.04
CA HIS A 43 -16.38 -0.47 -2.70
C HIS A 43 -17.52 -0.22 -3.68
N LEU A 44 -17.74 1.05 -4.05
CA LEU A 44 -18.77 1.43 -5.01
C LEU A 44 -18.56 0.81 -6.41
N THR A 45 -17.31 0.64 -6.83
CA THR A 45 -16.94 0.11 -8.16
C THR A 45 -16.77 -1.42 -8.21
N ASN A 46 -16.25 -2.05 -7.15
CA ASN A 46 -15.95 -3.49 -7.16
C ASN A 46 -17.19 -4.38 -6.98
N PHE A 47 -18.15 -4.02 -6.13
CA PHE A 47 -19.32 -4.88 -5.89
C PHE A 47 -20.18 -5.10 -7.15
N PRO A 48 -20.51 -4.06 -7.96
CA PRO A 48 -21.25 -4.26 -9.19
C PRO A 48 -20.50 -5.13 -10.21
N ALA A 49 -19.17 -4.91 -10.35
CA ALA A 49 -18.34 -5.71 -11.23
C ALA A 49 -18.29 -7.18 -10.81
N LEU A 50 -18.18 -7.46 -9.50
CA LEU A 50 -18.23 -8.81 -8.95
C LEU A 50 -19.57 -9.50 -9.20
N ILE A 51 -20.69 -8.79 -9.01
CA ILE A 51 -22.02 -9.33 -9.29
C ILE A 51 -22.16 -9.64 -10.78
N PHE A 52 -21.71 -8.73 -11.65
CA PHE A 52 -21.73 -8.93 -13.09
C PHE A 52 -20.92 -10.15 -13.52
N THR A 53 -19.67 -10.29 -13.05
CA THR A 53 -18.83 -11.46 -13.39
C THR A 53 -19.39 -12.75 -12.81
N ALA A 54 -19.98 -12.73 -11.61
CA ALA A 54 -20.66 -13.88 -11.02
C ALA A 54 -21.87 -14.32 -11.85
N LEU A 55 -22.68 -13.38 -12.34
CA LEU A 55 -23.81 -13.68 -13.23
C LEU A 55 -23.34 -14.26 -14.56
N VAL A 56 -22.34 -13.65 -15.21
CA VAL A 56 -21.75 -14.17 -16.45
C VAL A 56 -21.23 -15.60 -16.25
N THR A 57 -20.50 -15.84 -15.15
CA THR A 57 -19.99 -17.18 -14.80
C THR A 57 -21.11 -18.18 -14.61
N SER A 58 -22.18 -17.77 -13.94
CA SER A 58 -23.36 -18.61 -13.69
C SER A 58 -24.07 -18.97 -15.00
N THR A 59 -24.11 -18.05 -15.96
CA THR A 59 -24.64 -18.33 -17.31
C THR A 59 -23.74 -19.24 -18.15
N LEU A 60 -22.42 -19.14 -17.98
CA LEU A 60 -21.46 -19.99 -18.68
C LEU A 60 -21.55 -21.46 -18.23
N PHE A 61 -21.75 -21.67 -16.93
CA PHE A 61 -21.83 -23.00 -16.31
C PHE A 61 -23.26 -23.35 -15.87
N LEU A 62 -24.26 -23.06 -16.69
CA LEU A 62 -25.67 -23.31 -16.34
C LEU A 62 -25.95 -24.78 -16.01
N ARG A 63 -26.66 -25.00 -14.90
CA ARG A 63 -27.09 -26.33 -14.44
C ARG A 63 -27.76 -27.19 -15.51
N SER A 64 -28.50 -26.60 -16.45
CA SER A 64 -29.18 -27.32 -17.54
C SER A 64 -28.23 -28.10 -18.45
N HIS A 65 -26.98 -27.65 -18.61
CA HIS A 65 -25.96 -28.32 -19.41
C HIS A 65 -25.02 -29.21 -18.55
N MET A 66 -25.09 -29.08 -17.22
CA MET A 66 -24.14 -29.67 -16.27
C MET A 66 -24.64 -31.00 -15.69
N HIS A 67 -24.67 -32.05 -16.50
CA HIS A 67 -25.14 -33.38 -16.08
C HIS A 67 -24.07 -34.16 -15.30
N LYS A 68 -24.50 -34.99 -14.33
CA LYS A 68 -23.63 -35.79 -13.43
C LYS A 68 -23.67 -37.28 -13.78
N ASP A 69 -23.36 -37.62 -15.03
CA ASP A 69 -23.50 -38.96 -15.63
C ASP A 69 -22.20 -39.52 -16.22
N SER A 70 -21.16 -38.69 -16.41
CA SER A 70 -19.91 -39.11 -17.04
C SER A 70 -18.68 -38.44 -16.42
N MET A 71 -17.53 -39.10 -16.50
CA MET A 71 -16.24 -38.55 -16.07
C MET A 71 -15.87 -37.28 -16.83
N THR A 72 -16.19 -37.20 -18.13
CA THR A 72 -15.94 -36.01 -18.95
C THR A 72 -16.67 -34.78 -18.41
N LYS A 73 -17.94 -34.94 -18.01
CA LYS A 73 -18.73 -33.85 -17.43
C LYS A 73 -18.28 -33.52 -16.01
N GLY A 74 -17.77 -34.50 -15.25
CA GLY A 74 -17.04 -34.23 -14.00
C GLY A 74 -15.84 -33.30 -14.19
N GLY A 75 -15.12 -33.41 -15.30
CA GLY A 75 -14.07 -32.47 -15.68
C GLY A 75 -14.56 -31.03 -15.88
N ILE A 76 -15.78 -30.84 -16.39
CA ILE A 76 -16.39 -29.50 -16.56
C ILE A 76 -16.70 -28.88 -15.19
N TYR A 77 -17.22 -29.66 -14.24
CA TYR A 77 -17.41 -29.21 -12.85
C TYR A 77 -16.09 -28.82 -12.17
N MET A 78 -15.02 -29.59 -12.36
CA MET A 78 -13.69 -29.18 -11.88
C MET A 78 -13.21 -27.88 -12.54
N GLY A 79 -13.52 -27.69 -13.83
CA GLY A 79 -13.24 -26.44 -14.53
C GLY A 79 -14.00 -25.25 -13.95
N ALA A 80 -15.27 -25.42 -13.59
CA ALA A 80 -16.06 -24.39 -12.91
C ALA A 80 -15.49 -24.05 -11.52
N ILE A 81 -15.06 -25.06 -10.75
CA ILE A 81 -14.37 -24.86 -9.47
C ILE A 81 -13.06 -24.10 -9.66
N PHE A 82 -12.26 -24.46 -10.67
CA PHE A 82 -11.01 -23.77 -10.97
C PHE A 82 -11.24 -22.31 -11.40
N PHE A 83 -12.25 -22.07 -12.23
CA PHE A 83 -12.63 -20.72 -12.64
C PHE A 83 -13.07 -19.86 -11.45
N ALA A 84 -13.90 -20.39 -10.54
CA ALA A 84 -14.30 -19.70 -9.33
C ALA A 84 -13.09 -19.29 -8.46
N GLN A 85 -12.10 -20.18 -8.32
CA GLN A 85 -10.87 -19.87 -7.59
C GLN A 85 -10.06 -18.75 -8.26
N ILE A 86 -9.94 -18.77 -9.59
CA ILE A 86 -9.25 -17.72 -10.35
C ILE A 86 -9.92 -16.37 -10.12
N GLN A 87 -11.26 -16.31 -10.18
CA GLN A 87 -12.01 -15.07 -9.99
C GLN A 87 -11.79 -14.48 -8.59
N ILE A 88 -11.86 -15.31 -7.56
CA ILE A 88 -11.58 -14.89 -6.18
C ILE A 88 -10.10 -14.47 -6.00
N LEU A 89 -9.16 -15.17 -6.66
CA LEU A 89 -7.74 -14.82 -6.65
C LEU A 89 -7.49 -13.43 -7.27
N PHE A 90 -8.13 -13.12 -8.41
CA PHE A 90 -8.05 -11.81 -9.05
C PHE A 90 -8.63 -10.69 -8.20
N ASN A 91 -9.73 -10.95 -7.48
CA ASN A 91 -10.30 -9.95 -6.58
C ASN A 91 -9.30 -9.53 -5.47
N GLY A 92 -8.50 -10.50 -4.98
CA GLY A 92 -7.41 -10.21 -4.04
C GLY A 92 -6.30 -9.32 -4.63
N PHE A 93 -6.10 -9.30 -5.94
CA PHE A 93 -5.04 -8.52 -6.61
C PHE A 93 -5.17 -7.02 -6.37
N ALA A 94 -6.40 -6.51 -6.24
CA ALA A 94 -6.66 -5.09 -5.96
C ALA A 94 -6.01 -4.60 -4.65
N GLU A 95 -5.70 -5.51 -3.72
CA GLU A 95 -5.01 -5.17 -2.47
C GLU A 95 -3.55 -4.75 -2.67
N LEU A 96 -2.94 -5.16 -3.78
CA LEU A 96 -1.59 -4.77 -4.14
C LEU A 96 -1.49 -3.25 -4.29
N SER A 97 -2.36 -2.67 -5.12
CA SER A 97 -2.37 -1.25 -5.44
C SER A 97 -2.70 -0.40 -4.21
N LEU A 98 -3.71 -0.80 -3.43
CA LEU A 98 -4.06 -0.09 -2.19
C LEU A 98 -2.94 -0.11 -1.15
N THR A 99 -2.22 -1.22 -1.05
CA THR A 99 -1.12 -1.34 -0.10
C THR A 99 0.02 -0.41 -0.52
N ILE A 100 0.39 -0.40 -1.81
CA ILE A 100 1.46 0.46 -2.33
C ILE A 100 1.17 1.95 -2.08
N ILE A 101 -0.08 2.40 -2.26
CA ILE A 101 -0.47 3.79 -1.97
C ILE A 101 -0.24 4.16 -0.49
N LYS A 102 -0.41 3.21 0.43
CA LYS A 102 -0.24 3.42 1.87
C LYS A 102 1.22 3.31 2.34
N LEU A 103 2.10 2.67 1.56
CA LEU A 103 3.49 2.41 1.95
C LEU A 103 4.30 3.68 2.26
N PRO A 104 4.24 4.78 1.47
CA PRO A 104 5.01 5.99 1.76
C PRO A 104 4.68 6.58 3.13
N VAL A 105 3.37 6.64 3.47
CA VAL A 105 2.90 7.13 4.76
C VAL A 105 3.35 6.20 5.89
N PHE A 106 3.26 4.88 5.69
CA PHE A 106 3.71 3.90 6.66
C PHE A 106 5.21 4.00 6.96
N TYR A 107 6.06 3.98 5.93
CA TYR A 107 7.51 4.05 6.10
C TYR A 107 7.91 5.34 6.78
N LYS A 108 7.27 6.46 6.40
CA LYS A 108 7.42 7.74 7.06
C LYS A 108 7.10 7.66 8.56
N GLN A 109 5.94 7.13 8.96
CA GLN A 109 5.57 7.01 10.38
C GLN A 109 6.48 6.06 11.18
N ARG A 110 6.90 4.96 10.56
CA ARG A 110 7.80 3.97 11.16
C ARG A 110 9.19 4.55 11.39
N ASP A 111 9.76 5.23 10.41
CA ASP A 111 11.12 5.78 10.47
C ASP A 111 11.25 6.87 11.55
N LEU A 112 10.14 7.55 11.84
CA LEU A 112 9.98 8.53 12.92
C LEU A 112 9.67 7.90 14.28
N ARG A 113 9.64 6.58 14.37
CA ARG A 113 9.39 5.80 15.59
C ARG A 113 8.02 6.09 16.25
N PHE A 114 7.01 6.55 15.50
CA PHE A 114 5.65 6.74 16.04
C PHE A 114 5.05 5.44 16.58
N PHE A 115 5.24 4.34 15.85
CA PHE A 115 4.80 3.01 16.26
C PHE A 115 5.64 1.92 15.60
N PRO A 116 5.76 0.75 16.23
CA PRO A 116 6.44 -0.40 15.64
C PRO A 116 5.60 -1.00 14.50
N THR A 117 6.26 -1.61 13.51
CA THR A 117 5.62 -2.18 12.31
C THR A 117 4.45 -3.13 12.60
N TRP A 118 4.55 -3.95 13.66
CA TRP A 118 3.48 -4.87 14.04
C TRP A 118 2.19 -4.15 14.47
N ALA A 119 2.29 -2.94 15.03
CA ALA A 119 1.14 -2.12 15.43
C ALA A 119 0.38 -1.54 14.22
N TYR A 120 1.01 -1.51 13.05
CA TYR A 120 0.34 -1.22 11.77
C TYR A 120 -0.22 -2.49 11.12
N ALA A 121 0.59 -3.56 11.10
CA ALA A 121 0.23 -4.79 10.40
C ALA A 121 -0.97 -5.51 11.03
N ILE A 122 -0.99 -5.71 12.36
CA ILE A 122 -2.04 -6.50 13.04
C ILE A 122 -3.45 -5.89 12.84
N PRO A 123 -3.68 -4.57 13.06
CA PRO A 123 -4.99 -3.98 12.77
C PRO A 123 -5.41 -4.14 11.32
N SER A 124 -4.46 -4.03 10.39
CA SER A 124 -4.73 -4.26 8.97
C SER A 124 -5.18 -5.70 8.68
N TRP A 125 -4.70 -6.69 9.44
CA TRP A 125 -5.14 -8.08 9.30
C TRP A 125 -6.54 -8.32 9.87
N ILE A 126 -6.91 -7.63 10.96
CA ILE A 126 -8.21 -7.81 11.64
C ILE A 126 -9.33 -7.09 10.89
N LEU A 127 -9.04 -5.92 10.31
CA LEU A 127 -10.05 -5.08 9.66
C LEU A 127 -10.39 -5.51 8.22
N ARG A 128 -9.58 -6.37 7.58
CA ARG A 128 -9.78 -6.82 6.20
C ARG A 128 -10.80 -7.98 6.03
N PRO A 129 -10.81 -9.04 6.87
CA PRO A 129 -11.72 -10.17 6.71
C PRO A 129 -13.21 -9.82 6.53
N PRO A 130 -13.79 -8.81 7.21
CA PRO A 130 -15.21 -8.49 7.05
C PRO A 130 -15.63 -8.19 5.60
N ILE A 131 -14.81 -7.47 4.84
CA ILE A 131 -15.11 -7.14 3.43
C ILE A 131 -15.02 -8.41 2.58
N ALA A 132 -13.96 -9.20 2.76
CA ALA A 132 -13.77 -10.43 2.01
C ALA A 132 -14.87 -11.47 2.29
N ILE A 133 -15.39 -11.52 3.51
CA ILE A 133 -16.54 -12.35 3.90
C ILE A 133 -17.75 -12.01 3.03
N ILE A 134 -18.03 -10.72 2.84
CA ILE A 134 -19.16 -10.23 2.04
C ILE A 134 -18.94 -10.52 0.55
N GLU A 135 -17.77 -10.16 0.00
CA GLU A 135 -17.45 -10.39 -1.41
C GLU A 135 -17.52 -11.88 -1.79
N THR A 136 -16.92 -12.75 -0.98
CA THR A 136 -16.99 -14.19 -1.21
C THR A 136 -18.41 -14.73 -1.02
N ALA A 137 -19.19 -14.18 -0.08
CA ALA A 137 -20.58 -14.61 0.12
C ALA A 137 -21.45 -14.29 -1.11
N ILE A 138 -21.32 -13.07 -1.66
CA ILE A 138 -22.00 -12.65 -2.89
C ILE A 138 -21.66 -13.61 -4.03
N TRP A 139 -20.38 -13.90 -4.24
CA TRP A 139 -19.94 -14.83 -5.28
C TRP A 139 -20.58 -16.22 -5.13
N VAL A 140 -20.50 -16.81 -3.94
CA VAL A 140 -20.97 -18.18 -3.69
C VAL A 140 -22.49 -18.27 -3.79
N VAL A 141 -23.23 -17.30 -3.24
CA VAL A 141 -24.70 -17.29 -3.30
C VAL A 141 -25.19 -17.20 -4.74
N LEU A 142 -24.56 -16.36 -5.57
CA LEU A 142 -24.94 -16.18 -6.96
C LEU A 142 -24.57 -17.38 -7.85
N THR A 143 -23.44 -18.05 -7.57
CA THR A 143 -22.93 -19.10 -8.47
C THR A 143 -23.31 -20.51 -8.05
N TYR A 144 -23.36 -20.82 -6.75
CA TYR A 144 -23.32 -22.21 -6.29
C TYR A 144 -24.50 -23.07 -6.78
N TYR A 145 -25.72 -22.59 -6.53
CA TYR A 145 -26.94 -23.31 -6.90
C TYR A 145 -27.27 -23.21 -8.40
N ILE A 146 -26.85 -22.12 -9.05
CA ILE A 146 -27.07 -21.91 -10.50
C ILE A 146 -26.17 -22.83 -11.32
N ILE A 147 -24.93 -23.07 -10.88
CA ILE A 147 -24.01 -24.01 -11.53
C ILE A 147 -24.45 -25.46 -11.32
N GLY A 148 -25.15 -25.75 -10.21
CA GLY A 148 -25.68 -27.08 -9.93
C GLY A 148 -24.74 -27.98 -9.12
N TYR A 149 -23.92 -27.40 -8.25
CA TYR A 149 -23.16 -28.15 -7.23
C TYR A 149 -24.08 -28.96 -6.30
N ASP A 150 -23.52 -29.79 -5.42
CA ASP A 150 -24.31 -30.60 -4.49
C ASP A 150 -25.23 -29.72 -3.61
N PRO A 151 -26.55 -29.96 -3.57
CA PRO A 151 -27.49 -29.04 -2.90
C PRO A 151 -27.39 -29.04 -1.37
N ASN A 152 -26.59 -29.95 -0.77
CA ASN A 152 -26.44 -30.04 0.68
C ASN A 152 -25.86 -28.75 1.29
N PHE A 153 -26.57 -28.16 2.25
CA PHE A 153 -26.16 -26.92 2.92
C PHE A 153 -24.79 -27.03 3.62
N GLY A 154 -24.45 -28.18 4.20
CA GLY A 154 -23.13 -28.40 4.80
C GLY A 154 -21.99 -28.32 3.78
N ARG A 155 -22.23 -28.74 2.54
CA ARG A 155 -21.24 -28.63 1.44
C ARG A 155 -21.17 -27.22 0.87
N PHE A 156 -22.29 -26.51 0.84
CA PHE A 156 -22.32 -25.08 0.54
C PHE A 156 -21.43 -24.29 1.50
N ILE A 157 -21.58 -24.50 2.82
CA ILE A 157 -20.73 -23.83 3.83
C ILE A 157 -19.26 -24.22 3.65
N LYS A 158 -18.96 -25.50 3.42
CA LYS A 158 -17.59 -25.95 3.16
C LYS A 158 -16.97 -25.33 1.90
N HIS A 159 -17.76 -25.14 0.85
CA HIS A 159 -17.34 -24.48 -0.38
C HIS A 159 -17.04 -22.99 -0.13
N TYR A 160 -17.92 -22.32 0.60
CA TYR A 160 -17.73 -20.93 1.04
C TYR A 160 -16.46 -20.75 1.88
N LEU A 161 -16.23 -21.60 2.89
CA LEU A 161 -15.06 -21.49 3.77
C LEU A 161 -13.73 -21.61 3.01
N VAL A 162 -13.65 -22.52 2.05
CA VAL A 162 -12.42 -22.68 1.24
C VAL A 162 -12.21 -21.47 0.34
N LEU A 163 -13.25 -20.98 -0.34
CA LEU A 163 -13.12 -19.78 -1.17
C LEU A 163 -12.76 -18.54 -0.34
N LEU A 164 -13.29 -18.43 0.89
CA LEU A 164 -12.92 -17.36 1.81
C LEU A 164 -11.45 -17.46 2.23
N ALA A 165 -10.96 -18.67 2.53
CA ALA A 165 -9.57 -18.90 2.85
C ALA A 165 -8.63 -18.59 1.66
N ILE A 166 -9.03 -18.94 0.43
CA ILE A 166 -8.31 -18.54 -0.79
C ILE A 166 -8.30 -17.03 -0.95
N HIS A 167 -9.42 -16.36 -0.69
CA HIS A 167 -9.51 -14.90 -0.78
C HIS A 167 -8.57 -14.21 0.22
N GLN A 168 -8.56 -14.66 1.47
CA GLN A 168 -7.65 -14.16 2.50
C GLN A 168 -6.18 -14.43 2.15
N MET A 169 -5.88 -15.61 1.62
CA MET A 169 -4.53 -15.98 1.19
C MET A 169 -4.07 -15.10 0.03
N ALA A 170 -4.92 -14.87 -0.96
CA ALA A 170 -4.64 -13.98 -2.09
C ALA A 170 -4.37 -12.55 -1.60
N SER A 171 -5.20 -12.02 -0.71
CA SER A 171 -5.00 -10.69 -0.10
C SER A 171 -3.63 -10.60 0.59
N ALA A 172 -3.30 -11.55 1.45
CA ALA A 172 -2.01 -11.61 2.15
C ALA A 172 -0.82 -11.70 1.20
N LEU A 173 -0.94 -12.50 0.14
CA LEU A 173 0.08 -12.65 -0.89
C LEU A 173 0.34 -11.32 -1.62
N PHE A 174 -0.70 -10.63 -2.05
CA PHE A 174 -0.56 -9.38 -2.79
C PHE A 174 -0.10 -8.22 -1.91
N MET A 175 -0.44 -8.21 -0.63
CA MET A 175 0.16 -7.31 0.35
C MET A 175 1.66 -7.56 0.52
N PHE A 176 2.06 -8.82 0.65
CA PHE A 176 3.47 -9.18 0.72
C PHE A 176 4.24 -8.74 -0.54
N ASN A 177 3.69 -9.01 -1.72
CA ASN A 177 4.27 -8.54 -2.99
C ASN A 177 4.33 -7.01 -3.08
N ALA A 178 3.30 -6.30 -2.59
CA ALA A 178 3.32 -4.84 -2.49
C ALA A 178 4.44 -4.35 -1.56
N GLY A 179 4.61 -4.98 -0.39
CA GLY A 179 5.67 -4.68 0.57
C GLY A 179 7.07 -4.86 -0.02
N LEU A 180 7.28 -5.90 -0.83
CA LEU A 180 8.53 -6.13 -1.57
C LEU A 180 8.72 -5.12 -2.71
N GLY A 181 7.67 -4.93 -3.51
CA GLY A 181 7.70 -4.11 -4.72
C GLY A 181 7.88 -2.62 -4.45
N ARG A 182 7.29 -2.10 -3.36
CA ARG A 182 7.34 -0.70 -2.88
C ARG A 182 6.86 0.39 -3.84
N ASN A 183 6.81 0.10 -5.14
CA ASN A 183 6.37 0.94 -6.25
C ASN A 183 5.34 0.19 -7.09
N MET A 184 4.42 0.93 -7.74
CA MET A 184 3.33 0.33 -8.52
C MET A 184 3.83 -0.56 -9.67
N ILE A 185 4.87 -0.12 -10.39
CA ILE A 185 5.44 -0.88 -11.51
C ILE A 185 6.00 -2.21 -11.03
N LEU A 186 6.90 -2.19 -10.04
CA LEU A 186 7.52 -3.41 -9.48
C LEU A 186 6.48 -4.31 -8.81
N GLY A 187 5.53 -3.74 -8.06
CA GLY A 187 4.45 -4.47 -7.45
C GLY A 187 3.60 -5.20 -8.48
N ASN A 188 3.18 -4.53 -9.56
CA ASN A 188 2.41 -5.15 -10.63
C ASN A 188 3.20 -6.26 -11.34
N THR A 189 4.50 -6.09 -11.56
CA THR A 189 5.35 -7.14 -12.15
C THR A 189 5.42 -8.37 -11.24
N PHE A 190 5.72 -8.20 -9.95
CA PHE A 190 5.76 -9.31 -8.99
C PHE A 190 4.40 -9.98 -8.81
N GLY A 191 3.33 -9.18 -8.66
CA GLY A 191 1.97 -9.69 -8.50
C GLY A 191 1.47 -10.46 -9.71
N THR A 192 1.72 -9.97 -10.93
CA THR A 192 1.33 -10.66 -12.17
C THR A 192 2.14 -11.95 -12.35
N GLY A 193 3.44 -11.93 -12.06
CA GLY A 193 4.27 -13.14 -12.06
C GLY A 193 3.78 -14.19 -11.07
N ALA A 194 3.44 -13.77 -9.84
CA ALA A 194 2.86 -14.64 -8.83
C ALA A 194 1.51 -15.22 -9.26
N LEU A 195 0.63 -14.42 -9.87
CA LEU A 195 -0.64 -14.90 -10.43
C LEU A 195 -0.44 -16.03 -11.43
N VAL A 196 0.40 -15.81 -12.44
CA VAL A 196 0.68 -16.82 -13.48
C VAL A 196 1.24 -18.09 -12.86
N LEU A 197 2.20 -17.95 -11.94
CA LEU A 197 2.80 -19.09 -11.24
C LEU A 197 1.76 -19.90 -10.45
N LEU A 198 0.89 -19.23 -9.69
CA LEU A 198 -0.16 -19.90 -8.91
C LEU A 198 -1.20 -20.60 -9.79
N ILE A 199 -1.62 -19.96 -10.89
CA ILE A 199 -2.58 -20.54 -11.84
C ILE A 199 -2.02 -21.82 -12.48
N VAL A 200 -0.75 -21.77 -12.91
CA VAL A 200 -0.07 -22.91 -13.53
C VAL A 200 0.14 -24.05 -12.53
N LEU A 201 0.54 -23.73 -11.30
CA LEU A 201 0.83 -24.73 -10.25
C LEU A 201 -0.40 -25.16 -9.45
N GLY A 202 -1.58 -24.56 -9.69
CA GLY A 202 -2.84 -24.82 -8.96
C GLY A 202 -3.44 -26.22 -9.17
N GLY A 203 -2.82 -27.08 -9.98
CA GLY A 203 -3.17 -28.50 -10.08
C GLY A 203 -4.21 -28.86 -11.14
N PHE A 204 -4.85 -27.88 -11.79
CA PHE A 204 -5.88 -28.14 -12.81
C PHE A 204 -5.33 -28.19 -14.25
N ILE A 205 -4.38 -27.31 -14.60
CA ILE A 205 -3.92 -27.08 -15.98
C ILE A 205 -2.87 -28.10 -16.43
N ILE A 206 -1.90 -28.43 -15.57
CA ILE A 206 -0.74 -29.26 -15.94
C ILE A 206 -0.71 -30.54 -15.11
N ASN A 207 -0.55 -31.68 -15.78
CA ASN A 207 -0.11 -32.92 -15.15
C ASN A 207 1.38 -32.80 -14.78
N VAL A 208 1.65 -32.53 -13.50
CA VAL A 208 3.01 -32.25 -13.01
C VAL A 208 3.87 -33.51 -13.08
N LYS A 209 5.01 -33.43 -13.78
CA LYS A 209 6.00 -34.52 -13.82
C LYS A 209 6.61 -34.75 -12.44
N LYS A 210 7.03 -35.99 -12.13
CA LYS A 210 7.54 -36.37 -10.79
C LYS A 210 8.64 -35.44 -10.24
N TRP A 211 9.52 -34.90 -11.08
CA TRP A 211 10.60 -33.99 -10.64
C TRP A 211 10.17 -32.53 -10.41
N TRP A 212 8.95 -32.12 -10.81
CA TRP A 212 8.36 -30.80 -10.52
C TRP A 212 7.28 -30.84 -9.44
N ILE A 213 7.10 -32.00 -8.79
CA ILE A 213 5.99 -32.20 -7.85
C ILE A 213 6.07 -31.24 -6.65
N TRP A 214 7.27 -30.81 -6.27
CA TRP A 214 7.48 -29.82 -5.20
C TRP A 214 6.78 -28.49 -5.49
N GLY A 215 6.73 -28.05 -6.76
CA GLY A 215 6.03 -26.82 -7.14
C GLY A 215 4.52 -26.91 -6.91
N HIS A 216 3.94 -28.11 -7.06
CA HIS A 216 2.55 -28.37 -6.72
C HIS A 216 2.31 -28.21 -5.21
N TRP A 217 3.18 -28.79 -4.38
CA TRP A 217 3.10 -28.72 -2.91
C TRP A 217 3.32 -27.31 -2.34
N ILE A 218 4.06 -26.46 -3.02
CA ILE A 218 4.31 -25.08 -2.58
C ILE A 218 3.15 -24.14 -2.95
N SER A 219 2.32 -24.50 -3.94
CA SER A 219 1.25 -23.62 -4.41
C SER A 219 0.06 -23.61 -3.43
N PRO A 220 -0.29 -22.48 -2.78
CA PRO A 220 -1.49 -22.41 -1.95
C PRO A 220 -2.79 -22.66 -2.75
N LEU A 221 -2.81 -22.34 -4.05
CA LEU A 221 -4.00 -22.54 -4.89
C LEU A 221 -4.33 -24.03 -5.10
N MET A 222 -3.31 -24.90 -5.05
CA MET A 222 -3.49 -26.35 -5.12
C MET A 222 -4.31 -26.88 -3.94
N TYR A 223 -4.03 -26.39 -2.72
CA TYR A 223 -4.77 -26.80 -1.52
C TYR A 223 -6.25 -26.41 -1.64
N GLY A 224 -6.52 -25.21 -2.16
CA GLY A 224 -7.87 -24.75 -2.48
C GLY A 224 -8.60 -25.63 -3.50
N HIS A 225 -7.92 -25.98 -4.59
CA HIS A 225 -8.50 -26.78 -5.66
C HIS A 225 -8.83 -28.20 -5.18
N ASN A 226 -7.93 -28.81 -4.41
CA ASN A 226 -8.12 -30.13 -3.83
C ASN A 226 -9.27 -30.13 -2.81
N ALA A 227 -9.32 -29.16 -1.90
CA ALA A 227 -10.39 -29.06 -0.91
C ALA A 227 -11.78 -28.89 -1.55
N LEU A 228 -11.90 -28.00 -2.54
CA LEU A 228 -13.17 -27.78 -3.26
C LEU A 228 -13.60 -29.01 -4.05
N SER A 229 -12.65 -29.67 -4.72
CA SER A 229 -12.90 -30.89 -5.48
C SER A 229 -13.35 -32.04 -4.57
N VAL A 230 -12.66 -32.28 -3.46
CA VAL A 230 -13.05 -33.29 -2.46
C VAL A 230 -14.45 -32.99 -1.90
N ASN A 231 -14.76 -31.71 -1.63
CA ASN A 231 -16.06 -31.30 -1.13
C ASN A 231 -17.21 -31.50 -2.15
N GLU A 232 -16.98 -31.33 -3.45
CA GLU A 232 -18.02 -31.56 -4.46
C GLU A 232 -18.14 -33.05 -4.82
N PHE A 233 -17.05 -33.71 -5.18
CA PHE A 233 -17.09 -35.06 -5.76
C PHE A 233 -17.32 -36.19 -4.74
N LEU A 234 -17.11 -35.94 -3.45
CA LEU A 234 -17.59 -36.87 -2.41
C LEU A 234 -19.08 -36.64 -2.07
N GLY A 235 -19.78 -35.79 -2.84
CA GLY A 235 -21.21 -35.45 -2.74
C GLY A 235 -22.16 -36.63 -2.96
N HIS A 236 -23.36 -36.51 -2.41
CA HIS A 236 -24.44 -37.46 -2.72
C HIS A 236 -24.81 -37.40 -4.21
N SER A 237 -24.66 -36.22 -4.82
CA SER A 237 -24.87 -36.01 -6.25
C SER A 237 -23.94 -36.83 -7.15
N TRP A 238 -22.78 -37.26 -6.63
CA TRP A 238 -21.71 -37.96 -7.35
C TRP A 238 -21.53 -39.42 -6.89
N SER A 239 -22.41 -39.93 -6.03
CA SER A 239 -22.34 -41.29 -5.50
C SER A 239 -22.84 -42.38 -6.45
N LYS A 240 -23.33 -42.01 -7.64
CA LYS A 240 -23.79 -42.95 -8.66
C LYS A 240 -22.64 -43.87 -9.10
N LYS A 241 -22.93 -45.16 -9.20
CA LYS A 241 -21.99 -46.16 -9.74
C LYS A 241 -22.30 -46.35 -11.22
N LEU A 242 -21.28 -46.26 -12.07
CA LEU A 242 -21.43 -46.47 -13.53
C LEU A 242 -21.59 -47.96 -13.87
N PHE A 243 -20.95 -48.83 -13.08
CA PHE A 243 -21.02 -50.28 -13.19
C PHE A 243 -21.12 -50.89 -11.78
N GLU A 244 -21.82 -52.01 -11.63
CA GLU A 244 -22.12 -52.64 -10.32
C GLU A 244 -20.87 -52.88 -9.45
N ASN A 245 -19.73 -53.19 -10.09
CA ASN A 245 -18.44 -53.44 -9.43
C ASN A 245 -17.48 -52.24 -9.37
N THR A 246 -17.92 -51.03 -9.70
CA THR A 246 -17.04 -49.84 -9.73
C THR A 246 -17.27 -48.90 -8.53
N THR A 247 -16.21 -48.18 -8.16
CA THR A 247 -16.28 -47.10 -7.17
C THR A 247 -17.22 -45.98 -7.64
N ALA A 248 -17.76 -45.19 -6.73
CA ALA A 248 -18.59 -44.03 -7.06
C ALA A 248 -17.94 -43.13 -8.13
N LEU A 249 -18.76 -42.58 -9.01
CA LEU A 249 -18.34 -41.73 -10.14
C LEU A 249 -17.40 -40.60 -9.68
N GLY A 250 -17.75 -39.91 -8.58
CA GLY A 250 -16.92 -38.82 -8.04
C GLY A 250 -15.51 -39.25 -7.65
N ILE A 251 -15.33 -40.46 -7.10
CA ILE A 251 -14.00 -41.00 -6.75
C ILE A 251 -13.18 -41.25 -8.02
N GLN A 252 -13.81 -41.73 -9.10
CA GLN A 252 -13.13 -41.94 -10.37
C GLN A 252 -12.65 -40.61 -10.98
N VAL A 253 -13.49 -39.57 -10.90
CA VAL A 253 -13.15 -38.22 -11.36
C VAL A 253 -11.96 -37.66 -10.57
N LEU A 254 -11.96 -37.77 -9.24
CA LEU A 254 -10.84 -37.34 -8.39
C LEU A 254 -9.53 -38.08 -8.74
N ARG A 255 -9.59 -39.41 -8.87
CA ARG A 255 -8.41 -40.23 -9.24
C ARG A 255 -7.85 -39.87 -10.61
N SER A 256 -8.71 -39.60 -11.58
CA SER A 256 -8.30 -39.25 -12.94
C SER A 256 -7.49 -37.95 -13.03
N ARG A 257 -7.64 -37.07 -12.03
CA ARG A 257 -6.98 -35.77 -11.94
C ARG A 257 -5.91 -35.70 -10.84
N GLY A 258 -5.58 -36.84 -10.23
CA GLY A 258 -4.56 -36.91 -9.17
C GLY A 258 -4.95 -36.22 -7.86
N VAL A 259 -6.24 -35.92 -7.66
CA VAL A 259 -6.74 -35.29 -6.43
C VAL A 259 -6.97 -36.35 -5.35
N PHE A 260 -6.74 -35.97 -4.09
CA PHE A 260 -6.99 -36.84 -2.95
C PHE A 260 -8.44 -37.32 -2.90
N THR A 261 -8.66 -38.55 -2.45
CA THR A 261 -9.99 -39.20 -2.48
C THR A 261 -10.66 -39.34 -1.10
N GLN A 262 -9.93 -39.05 -0.02
CA GLN A 262 -10.43 -39.24 1.34
C GLN A 262 -10.97 -37.92 1.91
N ALA A 263 -12.06 -37.99 2.66
CA ALA A 263 -12.77 -36.81 3.15
C ALA A 263 -11.98 -35.95 4.15
N HIS A 264 -11.03 -36.53 4.90
CA HIS A 264 -10.24 -35.78 5.88
C HIS A 264 -9.27 -34.78 5.23
N TRP A 265 -8.85 -35.01 3.98
CA TRP A 265 -8.00 -34.08 3.25
C TRP A 265 -8.63 -32.70 3.18
N TYR A 266 -9.96 -32.58 3.08
CA TYR A 266 -10.65 -31.29 3.11
C TYR A 266 -10.16 -30.37 4.24
N TRP A 267 -10.04 -30.89 5.47
CA TRP A 267 -9.63 -30.10 6.64
C TRP A 267 -8.13 -29.85 6.68
N ILE A 268 -7.32 -30.79 6.19
CA ILE A 268 -5.86 -30.61 6.08
C ILE A 268 -5.56 -29.50 5.07
N GLU A 269 -6.20 -29.54 3.91
CA GLU A 269 -6.05 -28.54 2.85
C GLU A 269 -6.54 -27.15 3.31
N LEU A 270 -7.69 -27.09 4.00
CA LEU A 270 -8.19 -25.85 4.58
C LEU A 270 -7.24 -25.30 5.65
N GLY A 271 -6.71 -26.17 6.53
CA GLY A 271 -5.71 -25.79 7.52
C GLY A 271 -4.43 -25.27 6.88
N GLY A 272 -3.99 -25.89 5.78
CA GLY A 272 -2.87 -25.42 4.97
C GLY A 272 -3.09 -24.00 4.43
N LEU A 273 -4.25 -23.73 3.82
CA LEU A 273 -4.62 -22.40 3.34
C LEU A 273 -4.60 -21.35 4.46
N VAL A 274 -5.20 -21.66 5.61
CA VAL A 274 -5.18 -20.77 6.79
C VAL A 274 -3.73 -20.54 7.27
N GLY A 275 -2.90 -21.57 7.27
CA GLY A 275 -1.46 -21.47 7.55
C GLY A 275 -0.75 -20.49 6.60
N TYR A 276 -1.04 -20.55 5.30
CA TYR A 276 -0.51 -19.59 4.31
C TYR A 276 -0.96 -18.16 4.59
N VAL A 277 -2.21 -17.94 5.02
CA VAL A 277 -2.69 -16.61 5.40
C VAL A 277 -1.80 -16.02 6.49
N PHE A 278 -1.55 -16.75 7.59
CA PHE A 278 -0.70 -16.27 8.68
C PHE A 278 0.76 -16.11 8.27
N LEU A 279 1.29 -17.06 7.50
CA LEU A 279 2.68 -17.05 7.02
C LEU A 279 2.96 -15.83 6.13
N LEU A 280 2.12 -15.57 5.13
CA LEU A 280 2.29 -14.46 4.19
C LEU A 280 2.12 -13.10 4.88
N ASN A 281 1.17 -13.01 5.80
CA ASN A 281 0.99 -11.84 6.64
C ASN A 281 2.22 -11.60 7.54
N GLY A 282 2.76 -12.64 8.16
CA GLY A 282 4.02 -12.58 8.91
C GLY A 282 5.17 -12.08 8.04
N PHE A 283 5.34 -12.63 6.83
CA PHE A 283 6.34 -12.16 5.87
C PHE A 283 6.11 -10.72 5.41
N TYR A 284 4.87 -10.29 5.24
CA TYR A 284 4.55 -8.89 4.98
C TYR A 284 5.02 -7.98 6.13
N THR A 285 4.78 -8.37 7.39
CA THR A 285 5.25 -7.60 8.56
C THR A 285 6.77 -7.56 8.64
N LEU A 286 7.44 -8.68 8.37
CA LEU A 286 8.90 -8.75 8.34
C LEU A 286 9.46 -7.90 7.20
N ALA A 287 8.85 -7.95 6.00
CA ALA A 287 9.23 -7.10 4.88
C ALA A 287 9.11 -5.62 5.25
N LEU A 288 8.00 -5.21 5.87
CA LEU A 288 7.82 -3.85 6.38
C LEU A 288 8.74 -3.49 7.55
N THR A 289 9.32 -4.45 8.27
CA THR A 289 10.24 -4.18 9.39
C THR A 289 11.66 -4.00 8.89
N TYR A 290 12.12 -4.85 7.97
CA TYR A 290 13.51 -4.88 7.52
C TYR A 290 13.78 -4.05 6.26
N LEU A 291 12.79 -3.79 5.40
CA LEU A 291 12.99 -2.95 4.22
C LEU A 291 12.90 -1.48 4.61
N SER A 292 13.93 -0.69 4.33
CA SER A 292 13.86 0.78 4.46
C SER A 292 12.99 1.38 3.34
N GLY A 293 12.24 2.44 3.68
CA GLY A 293 11.56 3.26 2.69
C GLY A 293 12.60 4.07 1.93
N ARG A 294 12.71 3.88 0.61
CA ARG A 294 13.67 4.62 -0.24
C ARG A 294 13.52 6.15 -0.14
N GLY A 295 12.42 6.66 0.40
CA GLY A 295 12.20 8.11 0.57
C GLY A 295 13.20 8.81 1.50
N ALA A 296 13.80 8.11 2.46
CA ALA A 296 14.83 8.69 3.32
C ALA A 296 16.21 8.75 2.64
N GLU A 297 16.45 7.83 1.70
CA GLU A 297 17.73 7.64 1.02
C GLU A 297 17.89 8.58 -0.21
N ILE A 298 16.80 9.23 -0.64
CA ILE A 298 16.76 10.08 -1.84
C ILE A 298 17.03 11.57 -1.53
N ARG A 299 17.02 12.01 -0.26
CA ARG A 299 17.07 13.46 0.07
C ARG A 299 18.47 14.07 0.15
N LEU A 300 19.52 13.26 0.16
CA LEU A 300 20.89 13.66 -0.16
C LEU A 300 21.51 12.51 -0.96
N SER A 301 22.31 12.82 -1.99
CA SER A 301 23.01 11.75 -2.71
C SER A 301 23.86 10.96 -1.72
N SER A 302 23.91 9.63 -1.90
CA SER A 302 24.71 8.71 -1.07
C SER A 302 26.20 9.05 -1.06
N ASP A 303 26.64 9.96 -1.93
CA ASP A 303 28.02 10.33 -2.17
C ASP A 303 28.48 11.50 -1.29
N VAL A 304 27.57 12.12 -0.52
CA VAL A 304 27.91 13.25 0.36
C VAL A 304 28.42 12.76 1.72
N ASN A 305 29.68 13.08 2.01
CA ASN A 305 30.37 12.76 3.26
C ASN A 305 29.59 13.28 4.49
N ALA A 306 29.62 12.53 5.59
CA ALA A 306 28.89 12.84 6.82
C ALA A 306 29.28 14.21 7.42
N GLU A 307 30.53 14.62 7.21
CA GLU A 307 31.07 15.90 7.66
C GLU A 307 30.50 17.08 6.86
N THR A 308 30.38 16.93 5.55
CA THR A 308 29.74 17.92 4.66
C THR A 308 28.25 18.08 4.97
N ARG A 309 27.56 16.97 5.27
CA ARG A 309 26.16 17.00 5.71
C ARG A 309 25.98 17.78 7.01
N LYS A 310 26.93 17.65 7.94
CA LYS A 310 26.90 18.36 9.22
C LYS A 310 27.10 19.87 9.05
N MET A 311 28.05 20.26 8.21
CA MET A 311 28.27 21.68 7.89
C MET A 311 27.03 22.32 7.28
N PHE A 312 26.37 21.62 6.34
CA PHE A 312 25.16 22.11 5.68
C PHE A 312 23.97 22.25 6.64
N VAL A 313 23.79 21.30 7.56
CA VAL A 313 22.75 21.39 8.60
C VAL A 313 23.04 22.53 9.58
N GLU A 314 24.31 22.76 9.95
CA GLU A 314 24.70 23.86 10.81
C GLU A 314 24.45 25.23 10.14
N GLU A 315 24.76 25.35 8.84
CA GLU A 315 24.47 26.53 8.03
C GLU A 315 22.97 26.83 7.94
N ILE A 316 22.14 25.81 7.67
CA ILE A 316 20.68 25.98 7.59
C ILE A 316 20.11 26.37 8.96
N MET A 317 20.57 25.76 10.05
CA MET A 317 20.12 26.07 11.41
C MET A 317 20.45 27.51 11.82
N GLU A 318 21.57 28.04 11.35
CA GLU A 318 21.95 29.44 11.51
C GLU A 318 21.06 30.36 10.66
N LEU A 319 20.80 30.00 9.40
CA LEU A 319 19.95 30.76 8.48
C LEU A 319 18.53 30.98 9.02
N VAL A 320 18.01 30.01 9.78
CA VAL A 320 16.67 30.08 10.38
C VAL A 320 16.65 30.55 11.83
N GLU A 321 17.82 30.88 12.39
CA GLU A 321 18.06 31.30 13.78
C GLU A 321 17.49 30.34 14.84
N LEU A 322 17.53 29.02 14.60
CA LEU A 322 17.07 27.99 15.54
C LEU A 322 18.22 27.35 16.33
N THR A 323 19.42 27.93 16.26
CA THR A 323 20.63 27.45 16.96
C THR A 323 20.43 27.27 18.47
N ASN A 324 19.67 28.17 19.10
CA ASN A 324 19.36 28.12 20.54
C ASN A 324 18.40 26.99 20.93
N LEU A 325 17.73 26.37 19.96
CA LEU A 325 16.75 25.30 20.14
C LEU A 325 17.24 23.97 19.57
N ARG A 326 18.55 23.86 19.31
CA ARG A 326 19.19 22.67 18.73
C ARG A 326 18.80 21.40 19.49
N ASP A 327 18.91 21.43 20.81
CA ASP A 327 18.67 20.27 21.67
C ASP A 327 17.25 20.22 22.25
N ALA A 328 16.34 21.06 21.74
CA ALA A 328 14.96 21.13 22.23
C ALA A 328 14.12 19.93 21.74
N LEU A 329 13.33 19.35 22.63
CA LEU A 329 12.35 18.33 22.28
C LEU A 329 11.24 18.95 21.42
N VAL A 330 11.04 18.36 20.25
CA VAL A 330 9.92 18.66 19.35
C VAL A 330 8.80 17.73 19.78
N GLY A 331 7.69 18.31 20.23
CA GLY A 331 6.49 17.57 20.56
C GLY A 331 5.27 18.24 19.93
N LEU A 332 4.09 17.83 20.38
CA LEU A 332 2.82 18.33 19.85
C LEU A 332 2.72 19.86 20.02
N PRO A 333 2.43 20.61 18.93
CA PRO A 333 2.36 22.08 18.97
C PRO A 333 1.44 22.59 20.09
N GLY A 334 1.99 23.37 21.02
CA GLY A 334 1.23 23.97 22.12
C GLY A 334 0.93 23.05 23.31
N VAL A 335 1.42 21.79 23.32
CA VAL A 335 1.21 20.84 24.41
C VAL A 335 2.53 20.43 25.08
N ASN A 336 3.55 20.06 24.31
CA ASN A 336 4.88 19.69 24.81
C ASN A 336 5.95 20.04 23.76
N GLY A 337 7.05 20.67 24.17
CA GLY A 337 8.17 21.00 23.28
C GLY A 337 8.14 22.44 22.74
N LEU A 338 8.46 22.61 21.46
CA LEU A 338 8.56 23.92 20.78
C LEU A 338 7.22 24.68 20.75
N SER A 339 7.30 26.01 20.79
CA SER A 339 6.12 26.86 20.53
C SER A 339 5.64 26.71 19.08
N ILE A 340 4.39 27.06 18.78
CA ILE A 340 3.84 27.02 17.41
C ILE A 340 4.71 27.82 16.43
N GLU A 341 5.28 28.94 16.89
CA GLU A 341 6.18 29.80 16.11
C GLU A 341 7.51 29.11 15.82
N GLN A 342 8.13 28.52 16.85
CA GLN A 342 9.37 27.77 16.72
C GLN A 342 9.19 26.53 15.85
N TRP A 343 8.04 25.86 15.98
CA TRP A 343 7.67 24.71 15.16
C TRP A 343 7.55 25.09 13.68
N LYS A 344 6.88 26.20 13.33
CA LYS A 344 6.76 26.66 11.93
C LYS A 344 8.06 27.19 11.33
N ARG A 345 8.95 27.76 12.14
CA ARG A 345 10.30 28.13 11.68
C ARG A 345 11.13 26.91 11.34
N LEU A 346 10.91 25.80 12.03
CA LEU A 346 11.71 24.58 11.90
C LEU A 346 11.36 23.75 10.67
N THR A 347 10.28 24.09 9.98
CA THR A 347 9.75 23.35 8.83
C THR A 347 10.45 23.76 7.55
N ILE A 348 10.74 25.05 7.43
CA ILE A 348 11.46 25.66 6.31
C ILE A 348 12.85 25.03 6.17
N PRO A 349 13.72 24.96 7.22
CA PRO A 349 14.99 24.25 7.20
C PRO A 349 14.94 22.88 6.57
N VAL A 350 13.87 22.15 6.84
CA VAL A 350 13.83 20.75 6.50
C VAL A 350 13.55 20.54 5.02
N GLU A 351 12.80 21.46 4.42
CA GLU A 351 12.69 21.53 2.96
C GLU A 351 13.98 22.08 2.32
N LEU A 352 14.70 22.97 3.02
CA LEU A 352 16.01 23.48 2.57
C LEU A 352 17.12 22.43 2.61
N VAL A 353 17.04 21.43 3.49
CA VAL A 353 18.04 20.35 3.62
C VAL A 353 18.16 19.52 2.34
N ALA A 354 17.12 19.48 1.51
CA ALA A 354 17.17 18.80 0.20
C ALA A 354 17.94 19.58 -0.87
N ASN A 355 18.40 20.80 -0.55
CA ASN A 355 19.02 21.74 -1.48
C ASN A 355 18.30 21.86 -2.84
N PRO A 356 16.96 22.01 -2.87
CA PRO A 356 16.24 22.09 -4.14
C PRO A 356 16.53 23.43 -4.85
N PRO A 357 16.61 23.44 -6.20
CA PRO A 357 16.80 24.68 -6.96
C PRO A 357 15.54 25.56 -6.97
N ILE A 358 14.35 24.97 -6.77
CA ILE A 358 13.04 25.65 -6.73
C ILE A 358 12.26 25.12 -5.53
N ILE A 359 11.66 26.03 -4.73
CA ILE A 359 10.89 25.70 -3.53
C ILE A 359 9.47 26.24 -3.68
N PHE A 360 8.46 25.39 -3.42
CA PHE A 360 7.06 25.80 -3.36
C PHE A 360 6.59 25.86 -1.90
N MET A 361 5.94 26.95 -1.49
CA MET A 361 5.36 27.10 -0.15
C MET A 361 3.91 27.55 -0.25
N ASP A 362 2.99 26.77 0.30
CA ASP A 362 1.57 27.13 0.35
C ASP A 362 1.24 27.79 1.70
N GLU A 363 0.87 29.07 1.68
CA GLU A 363 0.50 29.89 2.84
C GLU A 363 1.43 29.78 4.07
N PRO A 364 2.72 30.15 3.95
CA PRO A 364 3.72 29.94 5.01
C PRO A 364 3.45 30.76 6.28
N THR A 365 2.62 31.80 6.19
CA THR A 365 2.23 32.67 7.31
C THR A 365 0.84 32.36 7.88
N SER A 366 0.15 31.31 7.41
CA SER A 366 -1.18 30.94 7.89
C SER A 366 -1.16 30.57 9.38
N GLY A 367 -2.10 31.07 10.18
CA GLY A 367 -2.25 30.66 11.59
C GLY A 367 -1.05 30.96 12.50
N VAL A 368 -0.31 32.05 12.24
CA VAL A 368 0.67 32.63 13.17
C VAL A 368 0.37 34.11 13.42
N ASP A 369 0.93 34.65 14.49
CA ASP A 369 0.85 36.08 14.77
C ASP A 369 1.77 36.89 13.84
N ALA A 370 1.60 38.22 13.84
CA ALA A 370 2.33 39.11 12.93
C ALA A 370 3.86 39.04 13.12
N ARG A 371 4.33 38.79 14.34
CA ARG A 371 5.76 38.69 14.66
C ARG A 371 6.37 37.41 14.11
N ALA A 372 5.71 36.28 14.30
CA ALA A 372 6.17 35.00 13.78
C ALA A 372 6.08 34.93 12.25
N ALA A 373 5.06 35.54 11.64
CA ALA A 373 4.99 35.67 10.19
C ALA A 373 6.15 36.49 9.61
N ALA A 374 6.55 37.60 10.27
CA ALA A 374 7.71 38.39 9.85
C ALA A 374 9.01 37.58 9.89
N ILE A 375 9.19 36.78 10.95
CA ILE A 375 10.35 35.89 11.09
C ILE A 375 10.39 34.82 9.98
N VAL A 376 9.24 34.19 9.68
CA VAL A 376 9.11 33.22 8.57
C VAL A 376 9.49 33.87 7.25
N MET A 377 8.98 35.07 6.96
CA MET A 377 9.28 35.79 5.73
C MET A 377 10.75 36.23 5.63
N ARG A 378 11.39 36.56 6.76
CA ARG A 378 12.83 36.81 6.81
C ARG A 378 13.65 35.57 6.44
N THR A 379 13.24 34.39 6.91
CA THR A 379 13.87 33.12 6.55
C THR A 379 13.70 32.78 5.07
N VAL A 380 12.49 32.97 4.52
CA VAL A 380 12.20 32.82 3.09
C VAL A 380 13.12 33.75 2.29
N ARG A 381 13.27 35.00 2.72
CA ARG A 381 14.13 35.99 2.06
C ARG A 381 15.62 35.63 2.09
N ASN A 382 16.13 35.21 3.26
CA ASN A 382 17.50 34.72 3.38
C ASN A 382 17.76 33.53 2.46
N THR A 383 16.77 32.66 2.29
CA THR A 383 16.85 31.53 1.36
C THR A 383 16.94 31.99 -0.09
N VAL A 384 16.14 32.97 -0.51
CA VAL A 384 16.23 33.50 -1.88
C VAL A 384 17.60 34.11 -2.16
N ASN A 385 18.17 34.83 -1.18
CA ASN A 385 19.49 35.46 -1.29
C ASN A 385 20.64 34.45 -1.55
N THR A 386 20.42 33.16 -1.27
CA THR A 386 21.38 32.08 -1.61
C THR A 386 21.33 31.63 -3.08
N GLY A 387 20.48 32.23 -3.91
CA GLY A 387 20.33 31.90 -5.33
C GLY A 387 19.21 30.90 -5.66
N ARG A 388 18.31 30.64 -4.72
CA ARG A 388 17.21 29.66 -4.87
C ARG A 388 15.92 30.38 -5.29
N THR A 389 15.16 29.77 -6.20
CA THR A 389 13.85 30.29 -6.61
C THR A 389 12.77 29.81 -5.62
N ILE A 390 11.95 30.72 -5.10
CA ILE A 390 10.84 30.37 -4.21
C ILE A 390 9.53 30.87 -4.81
N VAL A 391 8.54 29.98 -4.85
CA VAL A 391 7.16 30.27 -5.24
C VAL A 391 6.29 30.08 -4.01
N CYS A 392 5.60 31.13 -3.58
CA CYS A 392 4.70 31.03 -2.43
C CYS A 392 3.38 31.79 -2.58
N THR A 393 2.36 31.29 -1.91
CA THR A 393 1.03 31.92 -1.76
C THR A 393 0.96 32.56 -0.38
N ILE A 394 0.45 33.80 -0.27
CA ILE A 394 0.23 34.47 1.02
C ILE A 394 -1.17 35.08 1.01
N HIS A 395 -1.99 34.70 1.98
CA HIS A 395 -3.32 35.26 2.16
C HIS A 395 -3.28 36.42 3.17
N GLN A 396 -3.62 37.64 2.74
CA GLN A 396 -3.73 38.84 3.59
C GLN A 396 -2.48 39.13 4.46
N PRO A 397 -1.32 39.48 3.85
CA PRO A 397 -0.14 39.87 4.63
C PRO A 397 -0.42 41.12 5.48
N SER A 398 0.18 41.20 6.67
CA SER A 398 0.15 42.46 7.44
C SER A 398 0.97 43.54 6.72
N ILE A 399 0.61 44.81 6.92
CA ILE A 399 1.30 45.96 6.30
C ILE A 399 2.80 45.94 6.62
N ASP A 400 3.17 45.66 7.87
CA ASP A 400 4.58 45.62 8.28
C ASP A 400 5.38 44.53 7.54
N ILE A 401 4.79 43.35 7.32
CA ILE A 401 5.43 42.25 6.57
C ILE A 401 5.52 42.62 5.10
N PHE A 402 4.45 43.25 4.58
CA PHE A 402 4.42 43.70 3.21
C PHE A 402 5.51 44.74 2.93
N ASP A 403 5.65 45.76 3.77
CA ASP A 403 6.60 46.85 3.56
C ASP A 403 8.06 46.44 3.79
N GLU A 404 8.35 45.64 4.83
CA GLU A 404 9.73 45.25 5.14
C GLU A 404 10.27 44.15 4.20
N HIS A 405 9.43 43.18 3.82
CA HIS A 405 9.88 41.96 3.18
C HIS A 405 9.39 41.80 1.74
N ILE A 406 8.26 42.42 1.37
CA ILE A 406 7.60 42.22 0.06
C ILE A 406 7.76 43.45 -0.86
N HIS A 407 7.74 44.68 -0.35
CA HIS A 407 7.72 45.91 -1.15
C HIS A 407 8.98 46.11 -2.03
N GLN A 408 10.07 45.41 -1.75
CA GLN A 408 11.29 45.42 -2.58
C GLN A 408 11.29 44.36 -3.69
N ILE A 409 10.20 43.60 -3.83
CA ILE A 409 10.00 42.54 -4.82
C ILE A 409 9.10 43.11 -5.93
N GLN A 410 9.47 42.92 -7.20
CA GLN A 410 8.71 43.49 -8.32
C GLN A 410 7.28 42.91 -8.37
N ASN A 411 6.29 43.78 -8.44
CA ASN A 411 4.89 43.39 -8.66
C ASN A 411 4.68 42.95 -10.11
N ILE A 412 3.82 41.95 -10.32
CA ILE A 412 3.33 41.58 -11.66
C ILE A 412 2.54 42.78 -12.23
N LYS A 413 2.85 43.18 -13.47
CA LYS A 413 2.26 44.35 -14.15
C LYS A 413 0.77 44.14 -14.47
N GLU A 414 -0.01 45.22 -14.49
CA GLU A 414 -1.44 45.22 -14.84
C GLU A 414 -1.69 44.59 -16.23
N GLY A 415 -2.61 43.62 -16.32
CA GLY A 415 -2.97 42.89 -17.54
C GLY A 415 -2.64 41.39 -17.55
N TYR A 416 -1.95 40.88 -16.52
CA TYR A 416 -1.70 39.45 -16.31
C TYR A 416 -2.82 38.78 -15.51
N ASN A 417 -3.07 37.50 -15.79
CA ASN A 417 -4.17 36.72 -15.20
C ASN A 417 -4.08 36.66 -13.65
N PRO A 418 -5.07 37.20 -12.91
CA PRO A 418 -5.02 37.36 -11.45
C PRO A 418 -5.23 36.07 -10.62
N VAL A 419 -5.46 34.91 -11.26
CA VAL A 419 -5.58 33.62 -10.54
C VAL A 419 -4.24 33.16 -9.94
N THR A 420 -3.13 33.79 -10.34
CA THR A 420 -1.78 33.46 -9.92
C THR A 420 -1.24 34.57 -9.02
N TRP A 421 -1.68 34.62 -7.76
CA TRP A 421 -0.94 35.34 -6.71
C TRP A 421 0.37 34.60 -6.47
N MET A 422 1.41 34.94 -7.23
CA MET A 422 2.75 34.38 -7.09
C MET A 422 3.70 35.53 -6.77
N LEU A 423 4.22 35.51 -5.56
CA LEU A 423 5.41 36.29 -5.21
C LEU A 423 6.60 35.61 -5.88
N GLU A 424 7.07 36.20 -6.98
CA GLU A 424 8.26 35.75 -7.69
C GLU A 424 9.47 36.47 -7.11
N VAL A 425 10.30 35.73 -6.38
CA VAL A 425 11.57 36.23 -5.86
C VAL A 425 12.68 35.47 -6.57
N ASN A 426 13.16 36.02 -7.69
CA ASN A 426 14.26 35.44 -8.44
C ASN A 426 15.59 36.13 -8.09
N SER A 427 16.70 35.41 -8.24
CA SER A 427 18.05 35.99 -8.06
C SER A 427 18.68 36.29 -9.42
N ILE A 428 19.26 37.49 -9.55
CA ILE A 428 19.94 37.97 -10.78
C ILE A 428 21.06 37.00 -11.22
N ALA A 429 21.68 36.29 -10.27
CA ALA A 429 22.72 35.30 -10.54
C ALA A 429 22.19 34.06 -11.29
N GLN A 430 20.95 33.65 -11.02
CA GLN A 430 20.33 32.47 -11.64
C GLN A 430 19.87 32.77 -13.07
N GLU A 431 19.36 33.99 -13.32
CA GLU A 431 18.96 34.48 -14.65
C GLU A 431 20.15 34.52 -15.61
N ALA A 432 21.27 35.05 -15.11
CA ALA A 432 22.53 35.07 -15.85
C ALA A 432 23.05 33.65 -16.16
N ALA A 433 22.87 32.69 -15.24
CA ALA A 433 23.30 31.30 -15.43
C ALA A 433 22.43 30.54 -16.44
N LEU A 434 21.13 30.83 -16.49
CA LEU A 434 20.19 30.21 -17.43
C LEU A 434 20.18 30.90 -18.80
N GLY A 435 20.75 32.10 -18.92
CA GLY A 435 20.74 32.88 -20.15
C GLY A 435 19.34 33.35 -20.55
N VAL A 436 18.43 33.42 -19.58
CA VAL A 436 17.04 33.84 -19.78
C VAL A 436 16.81 35.08 -18.94
N ASP A 437 16.36 36.15 -19.59
CA ASP A 437 15.89 37.37 -18.95
C ASP A 437 14.37 37.25 -18.79
N PHE A 438 13.90 37.19 -17.54
CA PHE A 438 12.48 37.03 -17.22
C PHE A 438 11.79 38.39 -16.95
N ALA A 439 12.47 39.53 -17.18
CA ALA A 439 12.00 40.90 -16.92
C ALA A 439 10.97 41.47 -17.93
#